data_AF-A0A4Y2V902-F1
#
_entry.id   AF-A0A4Y2V902-F1
#
_cell.length_a   1.000
_cell.length_b   1.000
_cell.length_c   1.000
_cell.angle_alpha   90.00
_cell.angle_beta   90.00
_cell.angle_gamma   90.00
#
_symmetry.space_group_name_H-M   'P 1'
#
loop_
_entity.id
_entity.type
_entity.pdbx_description
1 polymer ?
#
loop_
_entity_poly.entity_id
_entity_poly.type
_entity_poly.pdbx_seq_one_letter_code
_entity_poly.pdbx_strand_id
1 'polypeptide(L)'
;MLVDTGANVTLVRTDLAQKLKGNFIYTAPNISLKTATGEKAEIHGKLDAAIECGSRKFQHKIYVADITDPCILGLDFLQKFNFMVDLEKNEIRTGGEEIPLFSARAEDSKLCSVLAKEKIIIPARSECLIQGVPEASGKFRYAVTDFPSQVSQKGVLVAATLVDLKKEAIPVRVLNLDHKPKTIDKGAVIATCEPVVDIVARPQGLSESLRLPSILENLEGLNEEQRTAVKELLQEFQNLFSTSDSDVGRCNMTQ
;
A
#
# COMPACT_ATOMS: atom_id res chain seq x y z
N MET A 1 -1.09 13.38 -0.38
CA MET A 1 -2.00 14.54 -0.42
C MET A 1 -2.17 15.05 1.00
N LEU A 2 -2.26 16.36 1.21
CA LEU A 2 -2.51 16.96 2.51
C LEU A 2 -4.02 17.15 2.71
N VAL A 3 -4.56 16.80 3.88
CA VAL A 3 -5.93 17.16 4.28
C VAL A 3 -5.86 18.44 5.11
N ASP A 4 -6.41 19.54 4.59
CA ASP A 4 -6.28 20.86 5.21
C ASP A 4 -7.65 21.52 5.37
N THR A 5 -8.18 21.48 6.59
CA THR A 5 -9.42 22.18 6.96
C THR A 5 -9.24 23.69 7.07
N GLY A 6 -8.02 24.22 7.01
CA GLY A 6 -7.73 25.65 6.88
C GLY A 6 -7.76 26.15 5.43
N ALA A 7 -7.71 25.26 4.45
CA ALA A 7 -7.82 25.62 3.04
C ALA A 7 -9.29 25.61 2.58
N ASN A 8 -9.79 26.75 2.08
CA ASN A 8 -11.15 26.85 1.57
C ASN A 8 -11.36 26.11 0.24
N VAL A 9 -10.29 25.92 -0.54
CA VAL A 9 -10.34 25.31 -1.87
C VAL A 9 -9.32 24.21 -2.02
N THR A 10 -9.63 23.23 -2.85
CA THR A 10 -8.74 22.11 -3.17
C THR A 10 -7.75 22.50 -4.25
N LEU A 11 -6.47 22.23 -3.97
CA LEU A 11 -5.34 22.70 -4.77
C LEU A 11 -4.47 21.54 -5.24
N VAL A 12 -3.84 21.71 -6.40
CA VAL A 12 -2.79 20.84 -6.92
C VAL A 12 -1.62 21.68 -7.40
N ARG A 13 -0.42 21.14 -7.21
CA ARG A 13 0.81 21.80 -7.63
C ARG A 13 0.93 21.85 -9.15
N THR A 14 1.51 22.94 -9.66
CA THR A 14 1.63 23.22 -11.10
C THR A 14 2.32 22.10 -11.90
N ASP A 15 3.41 21.52 -11.37
CA ASP A 15 4.14 20.43 -12.03
C ASP A 15 3.31 19.14 -12.16
N LEU A 16 2.49 18.84 -11.15
CA LEU A 16 1.60 17.69 -11.15
C LEU A 16 0.41 17.91 -12.10
N ALA A 17 -0.16 19.11 -12.10
CA ALA A 17 -1.21 19.50 -13.04
C ALA A 17 -0.76 19.35 -14.50
N GLN A 18 0.47 19.74 -14.83
CA GLN A 18 1.02 19.61 -16.19
C GLN A 18 1.17 18.15 -16.64
N LYS A 19 1.41 17.22 -15.72
CA LYS A 19 1.51 15.77 -16.02
C LYS A 19 0.15 15.14 -16.30
N LEU A 20 -0.91 15.68 -15.69
CA LEU A 20 -2.29 15.26 -15.90
C LEU A 20 -2.75 15.79 -17.26
N LYS A 21 -2.46 15.04 -18.34
CA LYS A 21 -2.88 15.38 -19.71
C LYS A 21 -4.41 15.37 -19.80
N GLY A 22 -5.04 16.54 -19.67
CA GLY A 22 -6.47 16.75 -19.86
C GLY A 22 -6.97 18.05 -19.22
N ASN A 23 -7.90 18.74 -19.90
CA ASN A 23 -8.78 19.83 -19.43
C ASN A 23 -8.19 20.88 -18.46
N PHE A 24 -6.88 21.12 -18.47
CA PHE A 24 -6.31 22.26 -17.75
C PHE A 24 -6.81 23.54 -18.41
N ILE A 25 -7.71 24.24 -17.72
CA ILE A 25 -8.24 25.53 -18.14
C ILE A 25 -7.38 26.57 -17.44
N TYR A 26 -6.48 27.18 -18.21
CA TYR A 26 -5.76 28.36 -17.76
C TYR A 26 -6.77 29.45 -17.40
N THR A 27 -6.63 30.04 -16.22
CA THR A 27 -7.46 31.17 -15.79
C THR A 27 -6.68 32.45 -15.94
N ALA A 28 -7.36 33.55 -16.27
CA ALA A 28 -6.72 34.86 -16.28
C ALA A 28 -6.04 35.13 -14.92
N PRO A 29 -4.86 35.77 -14.88
CA PRO A 29 -4.00 35.94 -13.69
C PRO A 29 -4.60 36.82 -12.57
N ASN A 30 -5.89 37.11 -12.62
CA ASN A 30 -6.58 38.03 -11.70
C ASN A 30 -7.24 37.30 -10.53
N ILE A 31 -7.08 35.98 -10.41
CA ILE A 31 -7.59 35.18 -9.29
C ILE A 31 -6.39 34.81 -8.41
N SER A 32 -6.42 35.27 -7.16
CA SER A 32 -5.41 34.95 -6.16
C SER A 32 -6.07 34.41 -4.90
N LEU A 33 -5.43 33.44 -4.25
CA LEU A 33 -5.76 33.03 -2.90
C LEU A 33 -5.00 33.89 -1.90
N LYS A 34 -5.61 34.10 -0.73
CA LYS A 34 -4.92 34.66 0.43
C LYS A 34 -4.47 33.50 1.31
N THR A 35 -3.17 33.38 1.54
CA THR A 35 -2.61 32.35 2.41
C THR A 35 -2.85 32.70 3.88
N ALA A 36 -2.61 31.75 4.79
CA ALA A 36 -2.65 31.99 6.22
C ALA A 36 -1.63 33.06 6.68
N THR A 37 -0.53 33.26 5.95
CA THR A 37 0.46 34.34 6.19
C THR A 37 -0.02 35.71 5.72
N GLY A 38 -1.15 35.75 5.00
CA GLY A 38 -1.71 36.98 4.42
C GLY A 38 -1.15 37.34 3.04
N GLU A 39 -0.19 36.56 2.55
CA GLU A 39 0.38 36.68 1.21
C GLU A 39 -0.64 36.26 0.14
N LYS A 40 -0.43 36.75 -1.09
CA LYS A 40 -1.23 36.35 -2.25
C LYS A 40 -0.52 35.22 -2.97
N ALA A 41 -1.21 34.10 -3.13
CA ALA A 41 -0.82 33.01 -4.01
C ALA A 41 -1.62 33.11 -5.30
N GLU A 42 -0.94 33.18 -6.45
CA GLU A 42 -1.62 33.23 -7.75
C GLU A 42 -2.21 31.87 -8.12
N ILE A 43 -3.40 31.90 -8.72
CA ILE A 43 -4.01 30.72 -9.33
C ILE A 43 -3.67 30.71 -10.81
N HIS A 44 -2.94 29.68 -11.24
CA HIS A 44 -2.55 29.48 -12.64
C HIS A 44 -3.68 28.94 -13.50
N GLY A 45 -4.63 28.25 -12.89
CA GLY A 45 -5.74 27.66 -13.61
C GLY A 45 -6.62 26.77 -12.74
N LYS A 46 -7.47 26.03 -13.43
CA LYS A 46 -8.35 25.02 -12.82
C LYS A 46 -8.44 23.81 -13.74
N LEU A 47 -8.67 22.65 -13.16
CA LEU A 47 -8.93 21.41 -13.89
C LEU A 47 -10.03 20.62 -13.19
N ASP A 48 -10.90 20.00 -13.97
CA ASP A 48 -11.86 19.03 -13.44
C ASP A 48 -11.20 17.64 -13.51
N ALA A 49 -10.97 17.02 -12.35
CA ALA A 49 -10.33 15.71 -12.26
C ALA A 49 -10.98 14.82 -11.19
N ALA A 50 -10.77 13.52 -11.36
CA ALA A 50 -11.12 12.53 -10.35
C ALA A 50 -10.02 12.50 -9.28
N ILE A 51 -10.39 12.78 -8.04
CA ILE A 51 -9.55 12.53 -6.87
C ILE A 51 -9.92 11.16 -6.32
N GLU A 52 -8.93 10.29 -6.20
CA GLU A 52 -9.10 8.96 -5.60
C GLU A 52 -8.74 9.02 -4.12
N CYS A 53 -9.70 8.67 -3.26
CA CYS A 53 -9.51 8.54 -1.82
C CYS A 53 -10.03 7.16 -1.40
N GLY A 54 -9.13 6.29 -0.91
CA GLY A 54 -9.48 4.89 -0.66
C GLY A 54 -9.86 4.19 -1.96
N SER A 55 -10.99 3.48 -1.95
CA SER A 55 -11.55 2.79 -3.11
C SER A 55 -12.46 3.66 -3.99
N ARG A 56 -12.67 4.93 -3.60
CA ARG A 56 -13.68 5.81 -4.21
C ARG A 56 -13.03 6.93 -5.01
N LYS A 57 -13.68 7.28 -6.14
CA LYS A 57 -13.27 8.36 -7.03
C LYS A 57 -14.28 9.49 -6.99
N PHE A 58 -13.78 10.72 -6.81
CA PHE A 58 -14.58 11.91 -6.61
C PHE A 58 -14.25 12.94 -7.69
N GLN A 59 -15.22 13.24 -8.55
CA GLN A 59 -15.05 14.27 -9.58
C GLN A 59 -15.14 15.66 -8.94
N HIS A 60 -14.03 16.40 -8.97
CA HIS A 60 -13.95 17.71 -8.35
C HIS A 60 -13.15 18.68 -9.19
N LYS A 61 -13.48 19.97 -9.01
CA LYS A 61 -12.74 21.07 -9.61
C LYS A 61 -11.56 21.39 -8.71
N ILE A 62 -10.36 21.32 -9.25
CA ILE A 62 -9.12 21.53 -8.54
C ILE A 62 -8.46 22.79 -9.09
N TYR A 63 -8.02 23.68 -8.20
CA TYR A 63 -7.26 24.86 -8.57
C TYR A 63 -5.77 24.55 -8.65
N VAL A 64 -5.07 25.19 -9.59
CA VAL A 64 -3.64 24.99 -9.79
C VAL A 64 -2.88 26.20 -9.27
N ALA A 65 -1.92 25.97 -8.39
CA ALA A 65 -1.09 27.01 -7.78
C ALA A 65 0.31 26.46 -7.45
N ASP A 66 1.27 27.36 -7.26
CA ASP A 66 2.60 27.00 -6.77
C ASP A 66 2.56 26.82 -5.25
N ILE A 67 2.24 25.60 -4.84
CA ILE A 67 2.20 25.15 -3.44
C ILE A 67 3.33 24.17 -3.14
N THR A 68 3.70 24.03 -1.87
CA THR A 68 4.74 23.08 -1.43
C THR A 68 4.26 21.63 -1.58
N ASP A 69 3.11 21.33 -0.99
CA ASP A 69 2.50 20.01 -1.04
C ASP A 69 2.06 19.65 -2.47
N PRO A 70 2.15 18.38 -2.90
CA PRO A 70 1.73 17.98 -4.24
C PRO A 70 0.25 18.28 -4.52
N CYS A 71 -0.60 18.14 -3.49
CA CYS A 71 -2.03 18.42 -3.55
C CYS A 71 -2.59 18.60 -2.12
N ILE A 72 -3.47 19.58 -1.95
CA ILE A 72 -4.16 19.95 -0.72
C ILE A 72 -5.66 19.73 -0.92
N LEU A 73 -6.27 18.89 -0.09
CA LEU A 73 -7.72 18.72 0.00
C LEU A 73 -8.30 19.78 0.93
N GLY A 74 -9.01 20.73 0.33
CA GLY A 74 -9.67 21.82 1.05
C GLY A 74 -11.08 21.47 1.51
N LEU A 75 -11.64 22.38 2.30
CA LEU A 75 -13.02 22.34 2.81
C LEU A 75 -14.06 22.14 1.70
N ASP A 76 -13.88 22.75 0.53
CA ASP A 76 -14.80 22.61 -0.60
C ASP A 76 -15.02 21.16 -1.05
N PHE A 77 -13.95 20.36 -1.07
CA PHE A 77 -13.99 18.94 -1.39
C PHE A 77 -14.52 18.13 -0.20
N LEU A 78 -13.96 18.38 0.99
CA LEU A 78 -14.29 17.62 2.20
C LEU A 78 -15.79 17.75 2.53
N GLN A 79 -16.35 18.96 2.48
CA GLN A 79 -17.76 19.22 2.74
C GLN A 79 -18.65 18.66 1.63
N LYS A 80 -18.29 18.85 0.36
CA LYS A 80 -19.09 18.38 -0.78
C LYS A 80 -19.30 16.86 -0.77
N PHE A 81 -18.29 16.11 -0.33
CA PHE A 81 -18.34 14.64 -0.28
C PHE A 81 -18.50 14.07 1.14
N ASN A 82 -18.93 14.91 2.09
CA ASN A 82 -19.24 14.53 3.47
C ASN A 82 -18.11 13.75 4.15
N PHE A 83 -16.86 14.21 4.00
CA PHE A 83 -15.74 13.65 4.73
C PHE A 83 -15.80 14.04 6.21
N MET A 84 -15.59 13.06 7.08
CA MET A 84 -15.38 13.26 8.51
C MET A 84 -13.89 13.05 8.81
N VAL A 85 -13.27 14.00 9.49
CA VAL A 85 -11.89 13.86 9.97
C VAL A 85 -11.94 13.38 11.41
N ASP A 86 -11.51 12.14 11.66
CA ASP A 86 -11.45 11.52 12.98
C ASP A 86 -9.99 11.50 13.44
N LEU A 87 -9.61 12.52 14.23
CA LEU A 87 -8.24 12.66 14.74
C LEU A 87 -7.92 11.69 15.87
N GLU A 88 -8.93 11.15 16.56
CA GLU A 88 -8.73 10.15 17.61
C GLU A 88 -8.26 8.83 17.00
N LYS A 89 -8.89 8.42 15.89
CA LYS A 89 -8.48 7.23 15.13
C LYS A 89 -7.42 7.50 14.06
N ASN A 90 -7.07 8.77 13.86
CA ASN A 90 -6.13 9.22 12.82
C ASN A 90 -6.55 8.74 11.42
N GLU A 91 -7.80 9.02 11.04
CA GLU A 91 -8.39 8.62 9.75
C GLU A 91 -9.38 9.66 9.23
N ILE A 92 -9.67 9.61 7.93
CA ILE A 92 -10.82 10.29 7.32
C ILE A 92 -11.86 9.27 6.88
N ARG A 93 -13.13 9.60 7.03
CA ARG A 93 -14.24 8.71 6.67
C ARG A 93 -15.13 9.34 5.62
N THR A 94 -15.56 8.56 4.64
CA THR A 94 -16.58 8.95 3.66
C THR A 94 -17.35 7.73 3.19
N GLY A 95 -18.69 7.83 3.08
CA GLY A 95 -19.51 6.75 2.54
C GLY A 95 -19.36 5.38 3.22
N GLY A 96 -19.04 5.37 4.52
CA GLY A 96 -18.80 4.13 5.30
C GLY A 96 -17.39 3.54 5.15
N GLU A 97 -16.51 4.15 4.35
CA GLU A 97 -15.12 3.75 4.21
C GLU A 97 -14.23 4.56 5.17
N GLU A 98 -13.28 3.88 5.79
CA GLU A 98 -12.26 4.45 6.68
C GLU A 98 -10.92 4.51 5.94
N ILE A 99 -10.35 5.71 5.81
CA ILE A 99 -9.09 5.95 5.10
C ILE A 99 -8.08 6.49 6.13
N PRO A 100 -7.04 5.74 6.49
CA PRO A 100 -6.06 6.16 7.49
C PRO A 100 -5.29 7.41 7.02
N LEU A 101 -5.02 8.32 7.95
CA LEU A 101 -4.18 9.50 7.74
C LEU A 101 -2.72 9.15 8.05
N PHE A 102 -1.81 9.58 7.18
CA PHE A 102 -0.39 9.37 7.37
C PHE A 102 0.27 10.67 7.80
N SER A 103 0.96 10.65 8.95
CA SER A 103 1.78 11.78 9.39
C SER A 103 3.18 11.62 8.82
N ALA A 104 3.60 12.55 7.98
CA ALA A 104 4.94 12.60 7.37
C ALA A 104 6.05 13.02 8.35
N ARG A 105 5.85 12.87 9.68
CA ARG A 105 6.97 12.97 10.63
C ARG A 105 7.88 11.77 10.43
N ALA A 106 8.82 11.94 9.50
CA ALA A 106 9.89 11.03 9.11
C ALA A 106 10.89 10.69 10.25
N GLU A 107 10.64 11.14 11.48
CA GLU A 107 11.45 10.83 12.66
C GLU A 107 10.81 9.77 13.57
N ASP A 108 9.57 9.35 13.26
CA ASP A 108 8.81 8.38 14.04
C ASP A 108 8.50 7.08 13.26
N SER A 109 9.21 6.80 12.17
CA SER A 109 9.32 5.44 11.60
C SER A 109 10.14 4.55 12.55
N LYS A 110 9.77 4.51 13.83
CA LYS A 110 10.33 3.56 14.77
C LYS A 110 9.94 2.20 14.22
N LEU A 111 10.93 1.51 13.64
CA LEU A 111 10.87 0.09 13.36
C LEU A 111 10.21 -0.57 14.57
N CYS A 112 9.04 -1.18 14.36
CA CYS A 112 8.39 -1.91 15.44
C CYS A 112 9.11 -3.25 15.54
N SER A 113 9.70 -3.55 16.70
CA SER A 113 10.27 -4.87 16.94
C SER A 113 9.15 -5.87 17.17
N VAL A 114 9.29 -7.06 16.60
CA VAL A 114 8.41 -8.19 16.84
C VAL A 114 9.13 -9.17 17.73
N LEU A 115 8.52 -9.49 18.88
CA LEU A 115 9.09 -10.39 19.87
C LEU A 115 8.47 -11.78 19.76
N ALA A 116 9.27 -12.84 19.88
CA ALA A 116 8.75 -14.20 19.90
C ALA A 116 7.75 -14.40 21.05
N LYS A 117 6.53 -14.86 20.73
CA LYS A 117 5.47 -15.10 21.74
C LYS A 117 5.86 -16.20 22.73
N GLU A 118 6.61 -17.19 22.25
CA GLU A 118 7.08 -18.34 23.00
C GLU A 118 8.44 -18.83 22.49
N LYS A 119 9.04 -19.77 23.24
CA LYS A 119 10.28 -20.42 22.82
C LYS A 119 9.98 -21.40 21.69
N ILE A 120 10.74 -21.31 20.60
CA ILE A 120 10.57 -22.16 19.42
C ILE A 120 11.91 -22.71 18.94
N ILE A 121 11.87 -23.91 18.38
CA ILE A 121 13.00 -24.54 17.70
C ILE A 121 12.66 -24.59 16.22
N ILE A 122 13.43 -23.87 15.40
CA ILE A 122 13.34 -23.94 13.95
C ILE A 122 14.20 -25.12 13.49
N PRO A 123 13.65 -26.15 12.84
CA PRO A 123 14.44 -27.27 12.33
C PRO A 123 15.52 -26.84 11.35
N ALA A 124 16.51 -27.71 11.13
CA ALA A 124 17.52 -27.49 10.09
C ALA A 124 16.87 -27.52 8.70
N ARG A 125 17.34 -26.67 7.77
CA ARG A 125 16.89 -26.66 6.37
C ARG A 125 15.37 -26.60 6.21
N SER A 126 14.69 -25.81 7.03
CA SER A 126 13.23 -25.72 7.04
C SER A 126 12.73 -24.28 7.05
N GLU A 127 11.53 -24.10 6.51
CA GLU A 127 10.73 -22.90 6.64
C GLU A 127 9.64 -23.11 7.71
N CYS A 128 9.38 -22.10 8.54
CA CYS A 128 8.33 -22.13 9.56
C CYS A 128 7.68 -20.77 9.78
N LEU A 129 6.44 -20.78 10.26
CA LEU A 129 5.76 -19.59 10.78
C LEU A 129 5.93 -19.53 12.29
N ILE A 130 6.39 -18.38 12.79
CA ILE A 130 6.61 -18.11 14.21
C ILE A 130 5.61 -17.05 14.64
N GLN A 131 4.98 -17.24 15.80
CA GLN A 131 4.07 -16.24 16.37
C GLN A 131 4.88 -15.14 17.07
N GLY A 132 4.67 -13.91 16.61
CA GLY A 132 5.30 -12.71 17.14
C GLY A 132 4.31 -11.75 17.79
N VAL A 133 4.76 -10.98 18.78
CA VAL A 133 4.00 -9.90 19.42
C VAL A 133 4.70 -8.57 19.10
N PRO A 134 4.01 -7.58 18.49
CA PRO A 134 4.58 -6.25 18.26
C PRO A 134 4.88 -5.52 19.56
N GLU A 135 6.06 -4.92 19.69
CA GLU A 135 6.49 -4.17 20.89
C GLU A 135 5.74 -2.84 21.06
N ALA A 136 5.33 -2.20 19.96
CA ALA A 136 4.57 -0.95 19.96
C ALA A 136 3.29 -1.08 19.10
N SER A 137 2.13 -0.96 19.73
CA SER A 137 0.82 -1.25 19.12
C SER A 137 0.00 -0.02 18.71
N GLY A 138 0.55 1.19 18.77
CA GLY A 138 -0.29 2.40 18.80
C GLY A 138 -0.52 3.13 17.47
N LYS A 139 0.45 3.16 16.56
CA LYS A 139 0.45 4.17 15.48
C LYS A 139 -0.01 3.67 14.10
N PHE A 140 0.21 2.39 13.79
CA PHE A 140 0.01 1.87 12.44
C PHE A 140 -0.76 0.55 12.46
N ARG A 141 -1.68 0.39 11.51
CA ARG A 141 -2.45 -0.86 11.37
C ARG A 141 -1.66 -1.94 10.63
N TYR A 142 -1.03 -1.58 9.51
CA TYR A 142 -0.32 -2.54 8.68
C TYR A 142 1.17 -2.24 8.64
N ALA A 143 1.98 -3.29 8.59
CA ALA A 143 3.43 -3.20 8.44
C ALA A 143 3.96 -4.35 7.58
N VAL A 144 5.16 -4.17 7.02
CA VAL A 144 5.92 -5.25 6.38
C VAL A 144 7.00 -5.69 7.35
N THR A 145 7.03 -6.99 7.66
CA THR A 145 8.13 -7.58 8.42
C THR A 145 9.41 -7.52 7.60
N ASP A 146 10.54 -7.26 8.25
CA ASP A 146 11.86 -7.30 7.65
C ASP A 146 12.85 -7.94 8.62
N PHE A 147 14.00 -8.33 8.07
CA PHE A 147 15.08 -8.91 8.82
C PHE A 147 15.61 -7.92 9.86
N PRO A 148 15.72 -8.30 11.14
CA PRO A 148 16.28 -7.42 12.15
C PRO A 148 17.77 -7.25 11.84
N SER A 149 18.14 -6.10 11.27
CA SER A 149 19.53 -5.75 10.91
C SER A 149 20.50 -5.88 12.09
N GLN A 150 19.96 -5.78 13.32
CA GLN A 150 20.70 -5.81 14.58
C GLN A 150 20.83 -7.22 15.19
N VAL A 151 20.04 -8.21 14.73
CA VAL A 151 19.97 -9.57 15.30
C VAL A 151 20.22 -10.59 14.19
N SER A 152 21.37 -10.47 13.52
CA SER A 152 21.77 -11.46 12.52
C SER A 152 22.16 -12.78 13.20
N GLN A 153 21.19 -13.66 13.44
CA GLN A 153 21.49 -15.07 13.67
C GLN A 153 21.87 -15.73 12.33
N LYS A 154 23.11 -15.48 11.87
CA LYS A 154 23.74 -16.01 10.64
C LYS A 154 23.16 -17.36 10.21
N GLY A 155 22.41 -17.41 9.11
CA GLY A 155 21.78 -18.63 8.58
C GLY A 155 20.27 -18.76 8.80
N VAL A 156 19.64 -17.85 9.55
CA VAL A 156 18.18 -17.69 9.57
C VAL A 156 17.79 -16.43 8.81
N LEU A 157 16.75 -16.51 7.98
CA LEU A 157 16.18 -15.41 7.20
C LEU A 157 14.72 -15.18 7.61
N VAL A 158 14.26 -13.94 7.47
CA VAL A 158 12.86 -13.54 7.70
C VAL A 158 12.30 -13.08 6.36
N ALA A 159 11.15 -13.60 5.97
CA ALA A 159 10.50 -13.19 4.74
C ALA A 159 9.71 -11.89 4.94
N ALA A 160 9.76 -11.01 3.93
CA ALA A 160 8.95 -9.81 3.91
C ALA A 160 7.46 -10.18 3.82
N THR A 161 6.71 -9.89 4.88
CA THR A 161 5.30 -10.29 5.02
C THR A 161 4.46 -9.11 5.48
N LEU A 162 3.34 -8.86 4.79
CA LEU A 162 2.35 -7.87 5.21
C LEU A 162 1.58 -8.40 6.44
N VAL A 163 1.63 -7.67 7.55
CA VAL A 163 1.00 -8.05 8.82
C VAL A 163 0.07 -6.95 9.33
N ASP A 164 -0.98 -7.35 10.04
CA ASP A 164 -1.87 -6.44 10.77
C ASP A 164 -1.42 -6.35 12.24
N LEU A 165 -0.83 -5.22 12.62
CA LEU A 165 -0.31 -4.95 13.96
C LEU A 165 -1.41 -4.81 15.02
N LYS A 166 -2.70 -4.73 14.63
CA LYS A 166 -3.82 -4.77 15.60
C LYS A 166 -4.12 -6.18 16.10
N LYS A 167 -3.55 -7.22 15.49
CA LYS A 167 -3.70 -8.61 15.98
C LYS A 167 -2.82 -8.84 17.20
N GLU A 168 -3.31 -9.63 18.16
CA GLU A 168 -2.58 -9.98 19.38
C GLU A 168 -1.27 -10.74 19.09
N ALA A 169 -1.29 -11.56 18.04
CA ALA A 169 -0.12 -12.23 17.51
C ALA A 169 -0.10 -12.11 15.99
N ILE A 170 1.09 -11.86 15.44
CA ILE A 170 1.33 -11.77 14.01
C ILE A 170 2.25 -12.92 13.57
N PRO A 171 2.01 -13.51 12.39
CA PRO A 171 2.89 -14.54 11.86
C PRO A 171 4.16 -13.90 11.31
N VAL A 172 5.31 -14.47 11.66
CA VAL A 172 6.63 -14.14 11.09
C VAL A 172 7.14 -15.38 10.36
N ARG A 173 7.32 -15.26 9.05
CA ARG A 173 7.79 -16.36 8.20
C ARG A 173 9.30 -16.39 8.19
N VAL A 174 9.87 -17.52 8.63
CA VAL A 174 11.29 -17.66 8.90
C VAL A 174 11.84 -18.89 8.18
N LEU A 175 13.01 -18.73 7.54
CA LEU A 175 13.72 -19.78 6.83
C LEU A 175 15.06 -20.05 7.50
N ASN A 176 15.27 -21.27 8.00
CA ASN A 176 16.56 -21.71 8.50
C ASN A 176 17.36 -22.41 7.39
N LEU A 177 18.41 -21.75 6.93
CA LEU A 177 19.37 -22.27 5.95
C LEU A 177 20.47 -23.12 6.59
N ASP A 178 20.59 -23.15 7.90
CA ASP A 178 21.63 -23.95 8.56
C ASP A 178 21.26 -25.44 8.56
N HIS A 179 22.31 -26.27 8.65
CA HIS A 179 22.19 -27.72 8.84
C HIS A 179 21.88 -28.12 10.29
N LYS A 180 21.72 -27.15 11.19
CA LYS A 180 21.40 -27.37 12.60
C LYS A 180 20.11 -26.63 12.95
N PRO A 181 19.29 -27.17 13.87
CA PRO A 181 18.14 -26.45 14.38
C PRO A 181 18.58 -25.18 15.13
N LYS A 182 17.74 -24.15 15.09
CA LYS A 182 17.94 -22.89 15.82
C LYS A 182 16.88 -22.71 16.88
N THR A 183 17.31 -22.33 18.08
CA THR A 183 16.41 -22.03 19.18
C THR A 183 16.23 -20.52 19.27
N ILE A 184 14.98 -20.07 19.29
CA ILE A 184 14.59 -18.70 19.58
C ILE A 184 13.87 -18.73 20.92
N ASP A 185 14.37 -17.98 21.89
CA ASP A 185 13.74 -17.87 23.20
C ASP A 185 12.57 -16.88 23.16
N LYS A 186 11.59 -17.08 24.05
CA LYS A 186 10.47 -16.17 24.23
C LYS A 186 10.97 -14.75 24.50
N GLY A 187 10.38 -13.77 23.84
CA GLY A 187 10.76 -12.36 23.99
C GLY A 187 11.97 -11.93 23.15
N ALA A 188 12.62 -12.85 22.42
CA ALA A 188 13.67 -12.47 21.48
C ALA A 188 13.07 -11.70 20.29
N VAL A 189 13.80 -10.70 19.78
CA VAL A 189 13.42 -9.99 18.56
C VAL A 189 13.59 -10.93 17.37
N ILE A 190 12.48 -11.20 16.66
CA ILE A 190 12.43 -12.10 15.51
C ILE A 190 12.25 -11.40 14.17
N ALA A 191 11.73 -10.16 14.19
CA ALA A 191 11.59 -9.32 13.01
C ALA A 191 11.57 -7.85 13.43
N THR A 192 11.92 -6.98 12.50
CA THR A 192 11.52 -5.56 12.56
C THR A 192 10.35 -5.34 11.62
N CYS A 193 9.55 -4.31 11.85
CA CYS A 193 8.40 -3.98 11.03
C CYS A 193 8.50 -2.54 10.55
N GLU A 194 8.38 -2.36 9.24
CA GLU A 194 8.23 -1.05 8.62
C GLU A 194 6.75 -0.78 8.37
N PRO A 195 6.19 0.33 8.90
CA PRO A 195 4.80 0.70 8.66
C PRO A 195 4.49 0.84 7.17
N VAL A 196 3.35 0.30 6.75
CA VAL A 196 2.86 0.52 5.39
C VAL A 196 2.18 1.88 5.32
N VAL A 197 2.72 2.75 4.47
CA VAL A 197 2.25 4.13 4.27
C VAL A 197 1.15 4.22 3.21
N ASP A 198 1.00 3.22 2.36
CA ASP A 198 -0.06 3.19 1.35
C ASP A 198 -0.40 1.75 0.97
N ILE A 199 -1.70 1.43 0.91
CA ILE A 199 -2.20 0.17 0.37
C ILE A 199 -3.10 0.53 -0.80
N VAL A 200 -2.51 0.51 -1.99
CA VAL A 200 -3.25 0.74 -3.22
C VAL A 200 -4.03 -0.53 -3.54
N ALA A 201 -5.34 -0.51 -3.37
CA ALA A 201 -6.20 -1.54 -3.93
C ALA A 201 -6.03 -1.50 -5.45
N ARG A 202 -5.40 -2.52 -6.04
CA ARG A 202 -5.43 -2.64 -7.51
C ARG A 202 -6.89 -2.65 -7.93
N PRO A 203 -7.31 -1.78 -8.87
CA PRO A 203 -8.65 -1.84 -9.42
C PRO A 203 -8.93 -3.28 -9.85
N GLN A 204 -9.99 -3.89 -9.35
CA GLN A 204 -10.46 -5.20 -9.82
C GLN A 204 -11.03 -5.14 -11.27
N GLY A 205 -10.65 -4.10 -12.03
CA GLY A 205 -11.29 -3.69 -13.28
C GLY A 205 -10.37 -3.62 -14.49
N LEU A 206 -9.17 -4.20 -14.44
CA LEU A 206 -8.52 -4.59 -15.71
C LEU A 206 -9.09 -5.95 -16.11
N SER A 207 -10.29 -5.89 -16.69
CA SER A 207 -10.64 -6.75 -17.82
C SER A 207 -9.70 -6.41 -18.98
N GLU A 208 -8.38 -6.52 -18.76
CA GLU A 208 -7.49 -6.80 -19.88
C GLU A 208 -8.00 -8.11 -20.42
N SER A 209 -8.44 -8.10 -21.68
CA SER A 209 -8.79 -9.29 -22.42
C SER A 209 -7.74 -10.34 -22.11
N LEU A 210 -8.13 -11.36 -21.33
CA LEU A 210 -7.25 -12.38 -20.79
C LEU A 210 -6.49 -12.98 -21.97
N ARG A 211 -5.24 -12.54 -22.18
CA ARG A 211 -4.39 -13.16 -23.17
C ARG A 211 -4.07 -14.53 -22.58
N LEU A 212 -4.56 -15.57 -23.24
CA LEU A 212 -4.03 -16.91 -23.04
C LEU A 212 -2.50 -16.78 -23.01
N PRO A 213 -1.82 -17.22 -21.94
CA PRO A 213 -0.37 -17.22 -21.91
C PRO A 213 0.16 -17.81 -23.22
N SER A 214 1.15 -17.19 -23.85
CA SER A 214 1.77 -17.72 -25.08
C SER A 214 2.33 -19.14 -24.92
N ILE A 215 2.47 -19.61 -23.67
CA ILE A 215 2.67 -21.02 -23.29
C ILE A 215 1.61 -21.96 -23.91
N LEU A 216 0.36 -21.51 -24.07
CA LEU A 216 -0.73 -22.30 -24.65
C LEU A 216 -0.59 -22.49 -26.16
N GLU A 217 0.24 -21.70 -26.83
CA GLU A 217 0.50 -21.85 -28.27
C GLU A 217 1.54 -22.96 -28.55
N ASN A 218 2.37 -23.33 -27.56
CA ASN A 218 3.53 -24.23 -27.74
C ASN A 218 3.45 -25.50 -26.87
N LEU A 219 2.27 -26.12 -26.74
CA LEU A 219 2.13 -27.42 -26.06
C LEU A 219 2.48 -28.59 -27.00
N GLU A 220 3.75 -28.72 -27.37
CA GLU A 220 4.24 -29.87 -28.14
C GLU A 220 4.24 -31.15 -27.30
N GLY A 221 3.97 -32.30 -27.93
CA GLY A 221 4.01 -33.62 -27.28
C GLY A 221 2.75 -34.06 -26.50
N LEU A 222 1.70 -33.23 -26.44
CA LEU A 222 0.40 -33.58 -25.86
C LEU A 222 -0.63 -33.97 -26.92
N ASN A 223 -1.48 -34.95 -26.61
CA ASN A 223 -2.66 -35.29 -27.42
C ASN A 223 -3.83 -34.32 -27.19
N GLU A 224 -4.89 -34.40 -27.99
CA GLU A 224 -6.01 -33.44 -27.95
C GLU A 224 -6.76 -33.41 -26.59
N GLU A 225 -6.95 -34.56 -25.95
CA GLU A 225 -7.59 -34.64 -24.63
C GLU A 225 -6.72 -33.98 -23.56
N GLN A 226 -5.42 -34.23 -23.58
CA GLN A 226 -4.44 -33.62 -22.66
C GLN A 226 -4.32 -32.12 -22.90
N ARG A 227 -4.32 -31.67 -24.16
CA ARG A 227 -4.31 -30.24 -24.50
C ARG A 227 -5.55 -29.54 -23.94
N THR A 228 -6.71 -30.18 -24.05
CA THR A 228 -7.97 -29.65 -23.52
C THR A 228 -7.92 -29.56 -21.99
N ALA A 229 -7.51 -30.63 -21.31
CA ALA A 229 -7.39 -30.65 -19.85
C ALA A 229 -6.37 -29.62 -19.32
N VAL A 230 -5.23 -29.47 -19.98
CA VAL A 230 -4.21 -28.46 -19.62
C VAL A 230 -4.74 -27.05 -19.84
N LYS A 231 -5.53 -26.83 -20.90
CA LYS A 231 -6.14 -25.53 -21.17
C LYS A 231 -7.18 -25.16 -20.11
N GLU A 232 -8.01 -26.11 -19.70
CA GLU A 232 -8.97 -25.93 -18.60
C GLU A 232 -8.27 -25.62 -17.28
N LEU A 233 -7.22 -26.37 -16.94
CA LEU A 233 -6.42 -26.16 -15.73
C LEU A 233 -5.75 -24.77 -15.73
N LEU A 234 -5.15 -24.37 -16.86
CA LEU A 234 -4.50 -23.06 -16.98
C LEU A 234 -5.51 -21.90 -16.94
N GLN A 235 -6.74 -22.11 -17.41
CA GLN A 235 -7.82 -21.13 -17.26
C GLN A 235 -8.31 -21.05 -15.81
N GLU A 236 -8.46 -22.20 -15.13
CA GLU A 236 -8.88 -22.27 -13.73
C GLU A 236 -7.88 -21.58 -12.80
N PHE A 237 -6.58 -21.81 -13.01
CA PHE A 237 -5.49 -21.27 -12.20
C PHE A 237 -4.76 -20.10 -12.85
N GLN A 238 -5.37 -19.42 -13.82
CA GLN A 238 -4.75 -18.33 -14.59
C GLN A 238 -4.19 -17.20 -13.71
N ASN A 239 -4.78 -16.98 -12.54
CA ASN A 239 -4.34 -15.99 -11.56
C ASN A 239 -3.02 -16.36 -10.87
N LEU A 240 -2.63 -17.64 -10.87
CA LEU A 240 -1.37 -18.10 -10.29
C LEU A 240 -0.18 -17.93 -11.23
N PHE A 241 -0.42 -17.83 -12.54
CA PHE A 241 0.64 -17.77 -13.54
C PHE A 241 0.98 -16.33 -13.90
N SER A 242 2.28 -16.06 -13.94
CA SER A 242 2.83 -14.82 -14.49
C SER A 242 2.54 -14.75 -15.98
N THR A 243 1.92 -13.65 -16.43
CA THR A 243 1.67 -13.39 -17.85
C THR A 243 2.75 -12.53 -18.51
N SER A 244 3.70 -12.00 -17.74
CA SER A 244 4.84 -11.19 -18.20
C SER A 244 5.93 -11.11 -17.14
N ASP A 245 7.14 -10.72 -17.52
CA ASP A 245 8.25 -10.49 -16.58
C ASP A 245 7.93 -9.47 -15.47
N SER A 246 6.91 -8.63 -15.67
CA SER A 246 6.41 -7.66 -14.68
C SER A 246 5.25 -8.18 -13.82
N ASP A 247 4.70 -9.33 -14.15
CA ASP A 247 3.60 -9.98 -13.45
C ASP A 247 4.14 -11.12 -12.57
N VAL A 248 4.11 -10.95 -11.26
CA VAL A 248 4.63 -11.95 -10.31
C VAL A 248 3.61 -13.07 -10.00
N GLY A 249 2.45 -13.08 -10.66
CA GLY A 249 1.33 -13.97 -10.35
C GLY A 249 0.65 -13.61 -9.01
N ARG A 250 -0.47 -14.26 -8.71
CA ARG A 250 -1.18 -14.13 -7.42
C ARG A 250 -1.19 -15.49 -6.74
N CYS A 251 -0.62 -15.61 -5.54
CA CYS A 251 -0.78 -16.82 -4.74
C CYS A 251 -1.70 -16.52 -3.55
N ASN A 252 -2.86 -17.18 -3.48
CA ASN A 252 -3.79 -17.05 -2.36
C ASN A 252 -3.40 -17.96 -1.17
N MET A 253 -2.26 -18.65 -1.24
CA MET A 253 -1.74 -19.46 -0.13
C MET A 253 -0.89 -18.62 0.81
N THR A 254 -1.55 -17.79 1.61
CA THR A 254 -1.05 -17.45 2.95
C THR A 254 -2.09 -17.96 3.93
N GLN A 255 -1.88 -19.18 4.44
CA GLN A 255 -2.47 -19.62 5.71
C GLN A 255 -1.61 -19.10 6.85
#